data_AF-A0A950XP09-F1
#
_entry.id   AF-A0A950XP09-F1
#
_cell.length_a   1.000
_cell.length_b   1.000
_cell.length_c   1.000
_cell.angle_alpha   90.00
_cell.angle_beta   90.00
_cell.angle_gamma   90.00
#
_symmetry.space_group_name_H-M   'P 1'
#
loop_
_entity.id
_entity.type
_entity.pdbx_description
1 polymer ?
#
loop_
_entity_poly.entity_id
_entity_poly.type
_entity_poly.pdbx_seq_one_letter_code
_entity_poly.pdbx_strand_id
1 'polypeptide(L)'
;MSADWDRARAVADAVLYEGYLLYPYRATSRKNQSRWQFGVLGPPGAADAGIGEDDSLSAQFLVEKAHAITLVVRFLQLQHRGAERDTGCRRYQPVDELTTASGAWLSWDEAVEVELPFGPLELAQPPRQWTLPVVAPAGTDIETVGGGRLVRSRQEVRASLSVAVECDGGLDRVTVAVHNTGATVDAATDGKESAIAKSLIGTHVIAEAIGGQFISLLEPPAHAEAAAASCRQHRCFPVLAGPAGERNLLLISPIILYDHPEIAEQSGGALYDSTEIDEILTLRVMTMTD
;
A
#
# COMPACT_ATOMS: atom_id res chain seq x y z
N MET A 1 -2.59 20.11 -5.94
CA MET A 1 -3.39 19.19 -5.11
C MET A 1 -4.03 20.03 -4.02
N SER A 2 -5.29 19.78 -3.67
CA SER A 2 -6.03 20.59 -2.70
C SER A 2 -5.67 20.20 -1.26
N ALA A 3 -5.96 21.08 -0.30
CA ALA A 3 -5.78 20.76 1.12
C ALA A 3 -6.56 19.51 1.56
N ASP A 4 -7.74 19.28 0.97
CA ASP A 4 -8.56 18.10 1.24
C ASP A 4 -7.87 16.83 0.75
N TRP A 5 -7.19 16.91 -0.39
CA TRP A 5 -6.40 15.81 -0.93
C TRP A 5 -5.22 15.49 -0.01
N ASP A 6 -4.49 16.52 0.47
CA ASP A 6 -3.36 16.32 1.38
C ASP A 6 -3.79 15.63 2.68
N ARG A 7 -4.97 15.97 3.20
CA ARG A 7 -5.57 15.31 4.37
C ARG A 7 -5.93 13.84 4.09
N ALA A 8 -6.59 13.58 2.97
CA ALA A 8 -6.93 12.21 2.55
C ALA A 8 -5.66 11.36 2.36
N ARG A 9 -4.61 11.95 1.76
CA ARG A 9 -3.29 11.32 1.66
C ARG A 9 -2.69 11.01 3.01
N ALA A 10 -2.73 11.94 3.95
CA ALA A 10 -2.14 11.70 5.27
C ALA A 10 -2.80 10.50 5.97
N VAL A 11 -4.15 10.36 5.88
CA VAL A 11 -4.84 9.17 6.39
C VAL A 11 -4.39 7.93 5.63
N ALA A 12 -4.31 8.01 4.31
CA ALA A 12 -3.84 6.93 3.46
C ALA A 12 -2.38 6.52 3.77
N ASP A 13 -1.51 7.45 4.17
CA ASP A 13 -0.15 7.17 4.66
C ASP A 13 -0.19 6.40 5.98
N ALA A 14 -1.06 6.82 6.93
CA ALA A 14 -1.25 6.08 8.16
C ALA A 14 -1.70 4.63 7.90
N VAL A 15 -2.64 4.42 6.97
CA VAL A 15 -3.09 3.09 6.53
C VAL A 15 -1.96 2.30 5.85
N LEU A 16 -1.17 2.95 4.98
CA LEU A 16 -0.08 2.32 4.22
C LEU A 16 0.96 1.67 5.15
N TYR A 17 1.24 2.36 6.25
CA TYR A 17 2.25 1.97 7.23
C TYR A 17 1.68 1.23 8.44
N GLU A 18 0.35 1.12 8.55
CA GLU A 18 -0.29 0.32 9.57
C GLU A 18 0.12 -1.16 9.40
N GLY A 19 0.81 -1.69 10.41
CA GLY A 19 1.42 -3.02 10.36
C GLY A 19 2.81 -3.10 9.69
N TYR A 20 3.26 -2.05 8.97
CA TYR A 20 4.62 -1.98 8.42
C TYR A 20 5.65 -1.50 9.46
N LEU A 21 5.31 -0.47 10.24
CA LEU A 21 6.17 0.09 11.30
C LEU A 21 6.22 -0.78 12.57
N LEU A 22 5.34 -1.77 12.67
CA LEU A 22 5.33 -2.68 13.82
C LEU A 22 6.37 -3.77 13.57
N TYR A 23 7.56 -3.54 14.12
CA TYR A 23 8.54 -4.51 14.66
C TYR A 23 9.93 -4.52 14.01
N PRO A 24 10.92 -3.87 14.66
CA PRO A 24 12.33 -4.12 14.39
C PRO A 24 12.81 -5.27 15.25
N TYR A 25 12.71 -6.55 14.84
CA TYR A 25 13.52 -7.60 15.47
C TYR A 25 13.97 -8.69 14.49
N ARG A 26 15.17 -9.22 14.76
CA ARG A 26 15.97 -10.25 14.06
C ARG A 26 15.19 -11.14 13.07
N ALA A 27 15.77 -11.30 11.87
CA ALA A 27 15.33 -12.16 10.76
C ALA A 27 14.94 -13.61 11.17
N THR A 28 15.40 -14.09 12.33
CA THR A 28 15.17 -15.45 12.83
C THR A 28 13.93 -15.61 13.73
N SER A 29 13.22 -14.54 14.08
CA SER A 29 12.06 -14.63 14.97
C SER A 29 10.84 -15.19 14.24
N ARG A 30 10.33 -16.37 14.64
CA ARG A 30 9.12 -17.00 14.07
C ARG A 30 7.86 -16.10 14.08
N LYS A 31 7.74 -15.18 15.04
CA LYS A 31 6.66 -14.20 15.09
C LYS A 31 6.74 -13.16 13.96
N ASN A 32 7.90 -12.98 13.34
CA ASN A 32 8.17 -12.03 12.25
C ASN A 32 7.99 -12.68 10.85
N GLN A 33 7.73 -13.98 10.80
CA GLN A 33 7.47 -14.72 9.55
C GLN A 33 6.02 -14.64 9.08
N SER A 34 5.15 -14.00 9.88
CA SER A 34 3.78 -13.68 9.55
C SER A 34 3.58 -12.18 9.76
N ARG A 35 3.83 -11.40 8.71
CA ARG A 35 3.48 -9.98 8.68
C ARG A 35 1.96 -9.90 8.59
N TRP A 36 1.28 -9.60 9.70
CA TRP A 36 -0.14 -9.24 9.63
C TRP A 36 -0.21 -7.83 9.08
N GLN A 37 -0.27 -7.74 7.75
CA GLN A 37 -0.40 -6.48 7.03
C GLN A 37 -1.68 -6.54 6.19
N PHE A 38 -2.58 -5.59 6.46
CA PHE A 38 -3.80 -5.47 5.68
C PHE A 38 -3.47 -4.95 4.27
N GLY A 39 -4.26 -5.36 3.27
CA GLY A 39 -4.10 -4.89 1.89
C GLY A 39 -2.91 -5.47 1.12
N VAL A 40 -2.30 -6.56 1.58
CA VAL A 40 -1.30 -7.28 0.78
C VAL A 40 -1.98 -8.03 -0.36
N LEU A 41 -1.56 -7.76 -1.60
CA LEU A 41 -1.96 -8.47 -2.80
C LEU A 41 -0.83 -9.38 -3.27
N GLY A 42 -0.92 -10.66 -2.93
CA GLY A 42 0.07 -11.68 -3.27
C GLY A 42 0.11 -11.95 -4.79
N PRO A 43 1.19 -12.52 -5.33
CA PRO A 43 1.17 -13.04 -6.69
C PRO A 43 0.12 -14.17 -6.84
N PRO A 44 -0.42 -14.40 -8.04
CA PRO A 44 -1.43 -15.43 -8.26
C PRO A 44 -1.01 -16.80 -7.71
N GLY A 45 -1.92 -17.46 -6.97
CA GLY A 45 -1.70 -18.76 -6.32
C GLY A 45 -0.97 -18.72 -4.98
N ALA A 46 -0.48 -17.56 -4.51
CA ALA A 46 0.24 -17.45 -3.24
C ALA A 46 -0.62 -17.84 -2.02
N ALA A 47 -1.90 -17.45 -2.02
CA ALA A 47 -2.86 -17.82 -0.99
C ALA A 47 -3.08 -19.34 -0.92
N ASP A 48 -3.36 -19.97 -2.07
CA ASP A 48 -3.61 -21.41 -2.17
C ASP A 48 -2.38 -22.23 -1.75
N ALA A 49 -1.18 -21.74 -2.06
CA ALA A 49 0.08 -22.35 -1.65
C ALA A 49 0.45 -22.08 -0.17
N GLY A 50 -0.29 -21.23 0.54
CA GLY A 50 -0.03 -20.87 1.94
C GLY A 50 1.25 -20.05 2.16
N ILE A 51 1.76 -19.41 1.11
CA ILE A 51 3.00 -18.61 1.13
C ILE A 51 2.76 -17.10 1.02
N GLY A 52 1.53 -16.68 0.79
CA GLY A 52 1.14 -15.26 0.72
C GLY A 52 -0.36 -15.07 0.84
N GLU A 53 -0.81 -13.88 0.44
CA GLU A 53 -2.20 -13.46 0.51
C GLU A 53 -2.90 -13.56 -0.85
N ASP A 54 -4.22 -13.36 -0.86
CA ASP A 54 -5.03 -13.29 -2.09
C ASP A 54 -4.50 -12.17 -3.01
N ASP A 55 -4.62 -12.37 -4.32
CA ASP A 55 -4.04 -11.52 -5.35
C ASP A 55 -4.89 -10.29 -5.68
N SER A 56 -6.05 -10.14 -5.05
CA SER A 56 -7.00 -9.10 -5.41
C SER A 56 -7.62 -8.36 -4.23
N LEU A 57 -8.03 -7.12 -4.48
CA LEU A 57 -9.01 -6.38 -3.69
C LEU A 57 -10.00 -5.72 -4.64
N SER A 58 -11.24 -5.53 -4.19
CA SER A 58 -12.23 -4.78 -4.97
C SER A 58 -13.29 -4.12 -4.10
N ALA A 59 -13.80 -2.98 -4.57
CA ALA A 59 -14.89 -2.27 -3.93
C ALA A 59 -15.85 -1.71 -4.98
N GLN A 60 -17.14 -1.75 -4.65
CA GLN A 60 -18.17 -0.96 -5.30
C GLN A 60 -18.51 0.26 -4.45
N PHE A 61 -18.67 1.40 -5.10
CA PHE A 61 -19.13 2.64 -4.49
C PHE A 61 -20.04 3.39 -5.47
N LEU A 62 -20.74 4.40 -4.95
CA LEU A 62 -21.72 5.16 -5.70
C LEU A 62 -21.24 6.60 -5.90
N VAL A 63 -21.49 7.11 -7.10
CA VAL A 63 -21.21 8.47 -7.52
C VAL A 63 -22.50 9.11 -8.03
N GLU A 64 -22.70 10.37 -7.69
CA GLU A 64 -23.78 11.21 -8.20
C GLU A 64 -23.18 12.45 -8.87
N LYS A 65 -23.73 12.84 -10.04
CA LYS A 65 -23.44 14.08 -10.80
C LYS A 65 -22.01 14.22 -11.34
N ALA A 66 -21.08 13.34 -11.00
CA ALA A 66 -19.72 13.45 -11.50
C ALA A 66 -19.67 13.07 -12.99
N HIS A 67 -18.91 13.83 -13.78
CA HIS A 67 -18.69 13.49 -15.19
C HIS A 67 -17.46 12.59 -15.36
N ALA A 68 -16.51 12.64 -14.44
CA ALA A 68 -15.32 11.81 -14.44
C ALA A 68 -14.82 11.51 -13.01
N ILE A 69 -13.93 10.52 -12.89
CA ILE A 69 -13.18 10.24 -11.65
C ILE A 69 -11.68 10.17 -11.93
N THR A 70 -10.86 10.59 -10.97
CA THR A 70 -9.44 10.20 -10.92
C THR A 70 -9.23 9.15 -9.84
N LEU A 71 -8.21 8.32 -10.02
CA LEU A 71 -7.85 7.28 -9.07
C LEU A 71 -6.34 7.35 -8.79
N VAL A 72 -5.94 7.08 -7.57
CA VAL A 72 -4.54 6.93 -7.18
C VAL A 72 -4.39 5.60 -6.46
N VAL A 73 -3.68 4.66 -7.07
CA VAL A 73 -3.34 3.36 -6.44
C VAL A 73 -2.05 3.54 -5.67
N ARG A 74 -2.05 3.15 -4.40
CA ARG A 74 -0.92 3.31 -3.49
C ARG A 74 -0.61 1.99 -2.81
N PHE A 75 0.67 1.67 -2.71
CA PHE A 75 1.18 0.46 -2.05
C PHE A 75 2.68 0.61 -1.77
N LEU A 76 3.20 -0.27 -0.92
CA LEU A 76 4.62 -0.44 -0.67
C LEU A 76 5.17 -1.55 -1.58
N GLN A 77 6.31 -1.29 -2.22
CA GLN A 77 7.14 -2.28 -2.90
C GLN A 77 8.27 -2.70 -1.95
N LEU A 78 8.44 -4.01 -1.73
CA LEU A 78 9.53 -4.51 -0.89
C LEU A 78 10.89 -4.20 -1.52
N GLN A 79 11.81 -3.71 -0.71
CA GLN A 79 13.19 -3.44 -1.09
C GLN A 79 14.14 -4.17 -0.14
N HIS A 80 14.89 -5.13 -0.64
CA HIS A 80 15.90 -5.80 0.17
C HIS A 80 17.20 -5.01 0.17
N ARG A 81 17.64 -4.52 1.33
CA ARG A 81 18.97 -3.93 1.53
C ARG A 81 19.92 -5.02 2.03
N GLY A 82 20.80 -5.49 1.16
CA GLY A 82 21.93 -6.36 1.53
C GLY A 82 23.18 -5.55 1.86
N ALA A 83 23.76 -5.76 3.03
CA ALA A 83 25.08 -5.27 3.38
C ALA A 83 26.15 -6.23 2.86
N GLU A 84 27.15 -5.71 2.15
CA GLU A 84 28.25 -6.50 1.63
C GLU A 84 29.61 -5.93 2.04
N ARG A 85 30.46 -6.77 2.62
CA ARG A 85 31.83 -6.41 3.03
C ARG A 85 32.78 -6.47 1.83
N ASP A 86 33.64 -5.47 1.68
CA ASP A 86 34.76 -5.54 0.72
C ASP A 86 35.84 -6.49 1.25
N THR A 87 36.12 -7.54 0.48
CA THR A 87 37.15 -8.55 0.78
C THR A 87 38.45 -8.28 0.02
N GLY A 88 38.54 -7.13 -0.65
CA GLY A 88 39.64 -6.72 -1.51
C GLY A 88 39.39 -7.05 -2.99
N CYS A 89 40.14 -6.37 -3.87
CA CYS A 89 40.07 -6.59 -5.33
C CYS A 89 38.65 -6.45 -5.91
N ARG A 90 37.81 -5.56 -5.34
CA ARG A 90 36.39 -5.36 -5.73
C ARG A 90 35.53 -6.61 -5.58
N ARG A 91 35.86 -7.47 -4.62
CA ARG A 91 35.04 -8.65 -4.27
C ARG A 91 34.25 -8.35 -3.02
N TYR A 92 32.95 -8.58 -3.10
CA TYR A 92 32.01 -8.26 -2.03
C TYR A 92 31.42 -9.56 -1.48
N GLN A 93 31.36 -9.67 -0.16
CA GLN A 93 30.75 -10.79 0.54
C GLN A 93 29.52 -10.31 1.29
N PRO A 94 28.32 -10.88 1.03
CA PRO A 94 27.13 -10.60 1.83
C PRO A 94 27.36 -10.89 3.31
N VAL A 95 26.89 -9.99 4.16
CA VAL A 95 26.98 -10.09 5.63
C VAL A 95 25.66 -9.64 6.27
N ASP A 96 25.29 -10.21 7.41
CA ASP A 96 24.10 -9.78 8.14
C ASP A 96 24.26 -8.35 8.69
N GLU A 97 25.49 -7.97 9.03
CA GLU A 97 25.86 -6.67 9.56
C GLU A 97 27.22 -6.21 9.04
N LEU A 98 27.30 -4.96 8.59
CA LEU A 98 28.53 -4.28 8.18
C LEU A 98 28.83 -3.12 9.13
N THR A 99 29.83 -3.29 9.99
CA THR A 99 30.31 -2.24 10.90
C THR A 99 31.27 -1.29 10.16
N THR A 100 31.01 0.01 10.28
CA THR A 100 31.79 1.09 9.66
C THR A 100 32.14 2.14 10.72
N ALA A 101 32.98 3.11 10.37
CA ALA A 101 33.31 4.21 11.30
C ALA A 101 32.09 5.09 11.65
N SER A 102 31.07 5.12 10.78
CA SER A 102 29.85 5.93 10.97
C SER A 102 28.69 5.16 11.63
N GLY A 103 28.85 3.86 11.91
CA GLY A 103 27.79 3.02 12.47
C GLY A 103 27.75 1.61 11.89
N ALA A 104 26.76 0.83 12.29
CA ALA A 104 26.53 -0.53 11.83
C ALA A 104 25.36 -0.58 10.84
N TRP A 105 25.55 -1.25 9.71
CA TRP A 105 24.52 -1.41 8.68
C TRP A 105 24.01 -2.85 8.66
N LEU A 106 22.74 -3.05 8.98
CA LEU A 106 22.09 -4.36 8.91
C LEU A 106 21.56 -4.65 7.51
N SER A 107 21.73 -5.91 7.08
CA SER A 107 20.96 -6.49 5.97
C SER A 107 19.50 -6.66 6.42
N TRP A 108 18.58 -5.97 5.74
CA TRP A 108 17.16 -5.97 6.12
C TRP A 108 16.26 -5.56 4.95
N ASP A 109 14.95 -5.77 5.12
CA ASP A 109 13.95 -5.36 4.14
C ASP A 109 13.39 -3.97 4.44
N GLU A 110 13.61 -3.05 3.51
CA GLU A 110 12.99 -1.74 3.39
C GLU A 110 11.71 -1.82 2.55
N ALA A 111 11.03 -0.68 2.41
CA ALA A 111 9.92 -0.52 1.48
C ALA A 111 10.05 0.80 0.75
N VAL A 112 9.59 0.80 -0.50
CA VAL A 112 9.47 1.99 -1.33
C VAL A 112 7.99 2.25 -1.54
N GLU A 113 7.54 3.47 -1.26
CA GLU A 113 6.20 3.91 -1.60
C GLU A 113 6.04 3.97 -3.12
N VAL A 114 4.94 3.39 -3.60
CA VAL A 114 4.52 3.48 -4.99
C VAL A 114 3.16 4.16 -5.03
N GLU A 115 3.08 5.24 -5.81
CA GLU A 115 1.87 6.03 -6.01
C GLU A 115 1.65 6.22 -7.52
N LEU A 116 0.57 5.65 -8.05
CA LEU A 116 0.27 5.68 -9.48
C LEU A 116 -1.09 6.36 -9.73
N PRO A 117 -1.12 7.53 -10.40
CA PRO A 117 -2.36 8.20 -10.77
C PRO A 117 -2.96 7.64 -12.06
N PHE A 118 -4.29 7.62 -12.13
CA PHE A 118 -5.09 7.18 -13.26
C PHE A 118 -6.26 8.13 -13.51
N GLY A 119 -6.62 8.29 -14.78
CA GLY A 119 -7.72 9.13 -15.22
C GLY A 119 -7.30 10.54 -15.67
N PRO A 120 -8.26 11.45 -15.84
CA PRO A 120 -9.69 11.28 -15.55
C PRO A 120 -10.36 10.19 -16.40
N LEU A 121 -11.20 9.37 -15.77
CA LEU A 121 -12.04 8.37 -16.43
C LEU A 121 -13.45 8.92 -16.58
N GLU A 122 -13.84 9.21 -17.82
CA GLU A 122 -15.14 9.79 -18.16
C GLU A 122 -16.28 8.78 -17.89
N LEU A 123 -17.16 9.11 -16.94
CA LEU A 123 -18.30 8.27 -16.56
C LEU A 123 -19.47 8.40 -17.56
N ALA A 124 -19.61 9.57 -18.19
CA ALA A 124 -20.77 9.87 -19.03
C ALA A 124 -20.78 9.09 -20.35
N GLN A 125 -19.61 8.79 -20.92
CA GLN A 125 -19.47 8.24 -22.27
C GLN A 125 -18.88 6.82 -22.27
N PRO A 126 -19.29 5.95 -23.21
CA PRO A 126 -18.63 4.67 -23.40
C PRO A 126 -17.20 4.83 -23.96
N PRO A 127 -16.27 3.91 -23.67
CA PRO A 127 -16.46 2.71 -22.85
C PRO A 127 -16.46 3.03 -21.35
N ARG A 128 -17.49 2.57 -20.62
CA ARG A 128 -17.62 2.69 -19.15
C ARG A 128 -16.85 1.59 -18.40
N GLN A 129 -15.77 1.10 -19.01
CA GLN A 129 -14.96 0.02 -18.49
C GLN A 129 -13.52 0.20 -18.95
N TRP A 130 -12.58 0.05 -18.02
CA TRP A 130 -11.15 0.22 -18.24
C TRP A 130 -10.36 -0.86 -17.54
N THR A 131 -9.24 -1.25 -18.15
CA THR A 131 -8.19 -2.05 -17.51
C THR A 131 -6.87 -1.36 -17.76
N LEU A 132 -6.23 -0.91 -16.68
CA LEU A 132 -5.05 -0.05 -16.70
C LEU A 132 -3.89 -0.79 -16.01
N PRO A 133 -2.67 -0.74 -16.57
CA PRO A 133 -1.52 -1.42 -15.97
C PRO A 133 -1.05 -0.68 -14.70
N VAL A 134 -0.77 -1.44 -13.66
CA VAL A 134 -0.13 -1.00 -12.41
C VAL A 134 1.24 -1.69 -12.38
N VAL A 135 2.33 -0.94 -12.52
CA VAL A 135 3.68 -1.52 -12.60
C VAL A 135 4.63 -0.77 -11.68
N ALA A 136 5.27 -1.49 -10.77
CA ALA A 136 6.45 -1.03 -10.04
C ALA A 136 7.68 -1.81 -10.57
N PRO A 137 8.64 -1.15 -11.22
CA PRO A 137 9.74 -1.84 -11.89
C PRO A 137 10.69 -2.49 -10.87
N ALA A 138 11.38 -3.55 -11.32
CA ALA A 138 12.55 -4.04 -10.60
C ALA A 138 13.67 -2.98 -10.60
N GLY A 139 14.55 -3.03 -9.61
CA GLY A 139 15.64 -2.08 -9.49
C GLY A 139 16.78 -2.58 -8.62
N THR A 140 17.97 -2.01 -8.83
CA THR A 140 19.11 -2.25 -7.96
C THR A 140 19.91 -0.96 -7.80
N ASP A 141 20.06 -0.52 -6.56
CA ASP A 141 20.83 0.67 -6.19
C ASP A 141 21.99 0.25 -5.31
N ILE A 142 23.18 0.78 -5.59
CA ILE A 142 24.41 0.45 -4.86
C ILE A 142 24.97 1.71 -4.21
N GLU A 143 25.09 1.68 -2.90
CA GLU A 143 25.70 2.74 -2.10
C GLU A 143 27.03 2.24 -1.53
N THR A 144 28.12 2.98 -1.76
CA THR A 144 29.43 2.61 -1.19
C THR A 144 29.54 3.18 0.22
N VAL A 145 29.95 2.35 1.17
CA VAL A 145 30.18 2.75 2.57
C VAL A 145 31.58 2.31 3.01
N GLY A 146 32.05 2.78 4.18
CA GLY A 146 33.36 2.39 4.68
C GLY A 146 33.49 0.86 4.80
N GLY A 147 34.48 0.25 4.15
CA GLY A 147 34.72 -1.20 4.25
C GLY A 147 33.74 -2.10 3.48
N GLY A 148 32.85 -1.54 2.63
CA GLY A 148 31.89 -2.34 1.87
C GLY A 148 30.91 -1.52 1.04
N ARG A 149 29.72 -2.09 0.81
CA ARG A 149 28.61 -1.44 0.09
C ARG A 149 27.26 -1.95 0.57
N LEU A 150 26.22 -1.15 0.35
CA LEU A 150 24.83 -1.51 0.54
C LEU A 150 24.21 -1.73 -0.85
N VAL A 151 23.61 -2.88 -1.08
CA VAL A 151 22.91 -3.23 -2.32
C VAL A 151 21.43 -3.30 -2.03
N ARG A 152 20.67 -2.34 -2.53
CA ARG A 152 19.21 -2.30 -2.41
C ARG A 152 18.60 -2.87 -3.68
N SER A 153 17.90 -3.98 -3.57
CA SER A 153 17.26 -4.65 -4.72
C SER A 153 15.76 -4.75 -4.53
N ARG A 154 15.02 -4.59 -5.64
CA ARG A 154 13.55 -4.67 -5.69
C ARG A 154 13.17 -5.63 -6.81
N GLN A 155 12.19 -6.49 -6.54
CA GLN A 155 11.55 -7.31 -7.58
C GLN A 155 10.44 -6.50 -8.27
N GLU A 156 10.20 -6.80 -9.54
CA GLU A 156 9.10 -6.17 -10.27
C GLU A 156 7.75 -6.61 -9.70
N VAL A 157 6.84 -5.66 -9.54
CA VAL A 157 5.44 -5.90 -9.19
C VAL A 157 4.58 -5.51 -10.38
N ARG A 158 3.77 -6.45 -10.87
CA ARG A 158 2.80 -6.25 -11.95
C ARG A 158 1.40 -6.45 -11.42
N ALA A 159 0.52 -5.51 -11.73
CA ALA A 159 -0.88 -5.56 -11.40
C ALA A 159 -1.72 -4.91 -12.49
N SER A 160 -3.03 -5.05 -12.38
CA SER A 160 -4.01 -4.33 -13.18
C SER A 160 -5.02 -3.63 -12.28
N LEU A 161 -5.35 -2.38 -12.63
CA LEU A 161 -6.50 -1.65 -12.12
C LEU A 161 -7.65 -1.82 -13.11
N SER A 162 -8.73 -2.46 -12.68
CA SER A 162 -9.98 -2.56 -13.45
C SER A 162 -11.02 -1.61 -12.87
N VAL A 163 -11.69 -0.87 -13.76
CA VAL A 163 -12.76 0.06 -13.41
C VAL A 163 -13.96 -0.25 -14.30
N ALA A 164 -15.14 -0.41 -13.72
CA ALA A 164 -16.38 -0.61 -14.46
C ALA A 164 -17.50 0.24 -13.86
N VAL A 165 -18.35 0.83 -14.70
CA VAL A 165 -19.40 1.76 -14.27
C VAL A 165 -20.75 1.31 -14.81
N GLU A 166 -21.68 1.09 -13.88
CA GLU A 166 -23.06 0.70 -14.16
C GLU A 166 -24.02 1.78 -13.63
N CYS A 167 -25.10 2.05 -14.36
CA CYS A 167 -26.13 2.97 -13.88
C CYS A 167 -27.11 2.21 -12.96
N ASP A 168 -27.35 2.76 -11.77
CA ASP A 168 -28.27 2.21 -10.77
C ASP A 168 -29.14 3.33 -10.19
N GLY A 169 -30.41 3.37 -10.56
CA GLY A 169 -31.37 4.30 -9.96
C GLY A 169 -31.04 5.79 -10.14
N GLY A 170 -30.27 6.16 -11.17
CA GLY A 170 -29.80 7.54 -11.40
C GLY A 170 -28.45 7.87 -10.76
N LEU A 171 -27.82 6.88 -10.10
CA LEU A 171 -26.45 6.93 -9.62
C LEU A 171 -25.54 6.12 -10.56
N ASP A 172 -24.26 6.46 -10.60
CA ASP A 172 -23.25 5.61 -11.20
C ASP A 172 -22.62 4.74 -10.11
N ARG A 173 -22.81 3.41 -10.22
CA ARG A 173 -22.11 2.41 -9.43
C ARG A 173 -20.79 2.10 -10.08
N VAL A 174 -19.71 2.44 -9.41
CA VAL A 174 -18.35 2.19 -9.87
C VAL A 174 -17.79 0.98 -9.14
N THR A 175 -17.30 0.00 -9.90
CA THR A 175 -16.49 -1.11 -9.40
C THR A 175 -15.03 -0.81 -9.67
N VAL A 176 -14.21 -0.76 -8.63
CA VAL A 176 -12.74 -0.70 -8.73
C VAL A 176 -12.17 -2.00 -8.21
N ALA A 177 -11.25 -2.60 -8.97
CA ALA A 177 -10.50 -3.78 -8.55
C ALA A 177 -9.01 -3.59 -8.86
N VAL A 178 -8.16 -3.94 -7.89
CA VAL A 178 -6.72 -4.05 -8.09
C VAL A 178 -6.36 -5.52 -7.97
N HIS A 179 -5.67 -6.05 -8.98
CA HIS A 179 -5.30 -7.46 -9.06
C HIS A 179 -3.81 -7.57 -9.35
N ASN A 180 -3.06 -8.32 -8.55
CA ASN A 180 -1.68 -8.68 -8.85
C ASN A 180 -1.67 -9.65 -10.03
N THR A 181 -1.00 -9.28 -11.11
CA THR A 181 -0.92 -10.05 -12.36
C THR A 181 0.49 -10.53 -12.64
N GLY A 182 1.33 -10.54 -11.61
CA GLY A 182 2.67 -11.14 -11.65
C GLY A 182 2.63 -12.62 -12.02
N ALA A 183 3.82 -13.20 -12.20
CA ALA A 183 3.93 -14.62 -12.46
C ALA A 183 3.29 -15.43 -11.32
N THR A 184 2.48 -16.42 -11.68
CA THR A 184 1.91 -17.39 -10.73
C THR A 184 3.04 -18.04 -9.93
N VAL A 185 2.83 -18.20 -8.63
CA VAL A 185 3.82 -18.84 -7.77
C VAL A 185 4.01 -20.30 -8.15
N ASP A 186 5.25 -20.77 -8.07
CA ASP A 186 5.58 -22.19 -8.11
C ASP A 186 5.86 -22.67 -6.69
N ALA A 187 4.93 -23.42 -6.09
CA ALA A 187 5.07 -23.90 -4.71
C ALA A 187 6.31 -24.79 -4.47
N ALA A 188 6.96 -25.31 -5.51
CA ALA A 188 8.20 -26.07 -5.37
C ALA A 188 9.44 -25.18 -5.19
N THR A 189 9.39 -23.92 -5.68
CA THR A 189 10.57 -23.04 -5.76
C THR A 189 10.37 -21.70 -5.07
N ASP A 190 9.13 -21.20 -4.97
CA ASP A 190 8.77 -19.97 -4.29
C ASP A 190 8.43 -20.22 -2.82
N GLY A 191 9.09 -19.47 -1.93
CA GLY A 191 8.73 -19.35 -0.53
C GLY A 191 8.06 -18.02 -0.21
N LYS A 192 7.71 -17.82 1.07
CA LYS A 192 7.09 -16.58 1.58
C LYS A 192 7.87 -15.31 1.19
N GLU A 193 9.20 -15.37 1.25
CA GLU A 193 10.09 -14.26 0.91
C GLU A 193 9.99 -13.84 -0.56
N SER A 194 9.91 -14.83 -1.48
CA SER A 194 9.72 -14.56 -2.92
C SER A 194 8.32 -14.00 -3.20
N ALA A 195 7.29 -14.53 -2.53
CA ALA A 195 5.92 -14.08 -2.70
C ALA A 195 5.73 -12.61 -2.27
N ILE A 196 6.21 -12.26 -1.07
CA ILE A 196 6.09 -10.88 -0.57
C ILE A 196 6.90 -9.87 -1.39
N ALA A 197 8.05 -10.27 -1.94
CA ALA A 197 8.85 -9.41 -2.82
C ALA A 197 8.13 -9.03 -4.13
N LYS A 198 7.19 -9.86 -4.58
CA LYS A 198 6.36 -9.66 -5.79
C LYS A 198 4.95 -9.16 -5.47
N SER A 199 4.66 -8.81 -4.21
CA SER A 199 3.35 -8.38 -3.75
C SER A 199 3.18 -6.86 -3.76
N LEU A 200 1.93 -6.39 -3.88
CA LEU A 200 1.58 -5.01 -3.52
C LEU A 200 1.28 -5.00 -2.02
N ILE A 201 2.01 -4.23 -1.24
CA ILE A 201 1.92 -4.28 0.23
C ILE A 201 1.12 -3.06 0.73
N GLY A 202 0.12 -3.25 1.59
CA GLY A 202 -0.67 -2.12 2.12
C GLY A 202 -1.52 -1.41 1.05
N THR A 203 -1.99 -2.16 0.05
CA THR A 203 -2.68 -1.61 -1.13
C THR A 203 -3.98 -0.91 -0.76
N HIS A 204 -4.13 0.32 -1.22
CA HIS A 204 -5.35 1.11 -1.11
C HIS A 204 -5.49 2.04 -2.32
N VAL A 205 -6.68 2.62 -2.49
CA VAL A 205 -6.99 3.50 -3.62
C VAL A 205 -7.65 4.77 -3.12
N ILE A 206 -7.16 5.92 -3.55
CA ILE A 206 -7.85 7.21 -3.37
C ILE A 206 -8.61 7.50 -4.66
N ALA A 207 -9.88 7.87 -4.57
CA ALA A 207 -10.68 8.32 -5.70
C ALA A 207 -11.14 9.76 -5.51
N GLU A 208 -11.14 10.54 -6.58
CA GLU A 208 -11.67 11.90 -6.60
C GLU A 208 -12.78 12.00 -7.66
N ALA A 209 -13.92 12.57 -7.27
CA ALA A 209 -15.04 12.83 -8.18
C ALA A 209 -14.90 14.22 -8.80
N ILE A 210 -15.00 14.30 -10.14
CA ILE A 210 -14.91 15.57 -10.87
C ILE A 210 -16.32 16.06 -11.19
N GLY A 211 -16.68 17.21 -10.62
CA GLY A 211 -17.99 17.86 -10.84
C GLY A 211 -19.17 17.17 -10.16
N GLY A 212 -18.91 16.27 -9.21
CA GLY A 212 -19.94 15.54 -8.47
C GLY A 212 -19.42 15.05 -7.12
N GLN A 213 -20.09 14.04 -6.57
CA GLN A 213 -19.84 13.57 -5.21
C GLN A 213 -20.05 12.07 -5.09
N PHE A 214 -19.30 11.46 -4.18
CA PHE A 214 -19.53 10.10 -3.72
C PHE A 214 -20.69 10.07 -2.72
N ILE A 215 -21.34 8.90 -2.62
CA ILE A 215 -22.34 8.62 -1.61
C ILE A 215 -21.70 7.76 -0.51
N SER A 216 -21.91 8.14 0.75
CA SER A 216 -21.53 7.33 1.90
C SER A 216 -22.21 5.96 1.83
N LEU A 217 -21.44 4.88 2.01
CA LEU A 217 -22.00 3.54 2.16
C LEU A 217 -22.35 3.21 3.62
N LEU A 218 -21.85 4.00 4.58
CA LEU A 218 -22.13 3.84 6.01
C LEU A 218 -23.43 4.55 6.40
N GLU A 219 -23.61 5.77 5.89
CA GLU A 219 -24.77 6.62 6.14
C GLU A 219 -25.35 7.13 4.81
N PRO A 220 -25.89 6.23 3.97
CA PRO A 220 -26.47 6.60 2.68
C PRO A 220 -27.72 7.49 2.87
N PRO A 221 -27.92 8.50 2.01
CA PRO A 221 -29.19 9.23 1.96
C PRO A 221 -30.32 8.32 1.47
N ALA A 222 -31.57 8.63 1.85
CA ALA A 222 -32.74 7.79 1.57
C ALA A 222 -32.91 7.36 0.10
N HIS A 223 -32.54 8.21 -0.86
CA HIS A 223 -32.66 7.88 -2.29
C HIS A 223 -31.62 6.86 -2.77
N ALA A 224 -30.54 6.64 -2.01
CA ALA A 224 -29.42 5.78 -2.36
C ALA A 224 -29.31 4.53 -1.48
N GLU A 225 -30.13 4.38 -0.43
CA GLU A 225 -30.06 3.27 0.54
C GLU A 225 -30.07 1.89 -0.15
N ALA A 226 -30.97 1.68 -1.10
CA ALA A 226 -31.07 0.42 -1.83
C ALA A 226 -29.82 0.11 -2.68
N ALA A 227 -29.28 1.14 -3.35
CA ALA A 227 -28.07 1.00 -4.15
C ALA A 227 -26.83 0.77 -3.26
N ALA A 228 -26.75 1.47 -2.12
CA ALA A 228 -25.65 1.31 -1.17
C ALA A 228 -25.64 -0.11 -0.58
N ALA A 229 -26.82 -0.62 -0.18
CA ALA A 229 -26.97 -1.97 0.38
C ALA A 229 -26.61 -3.10 -0.61
N SER A 230 -26.71 -2.85 -1.92
CA SER A 230 -26.32 -3.84 -2.95
C SER A 230 -24.85 -3.74 -3.35
N CYS A 231 -24.09 -2.74 -2.87
CA CYS A 231 -22.64 -2.67 -3.09
C CYS A 231 -21.94 -3.91 -2.54
N ARG A 232 -20.85 -4.30 -3.20
CA ARG A 232 -20.00 -5.42 -2.81
C ARG A 232 -18.58 -4.94 -2.61
N GLN A 233 -17.92 -5.54 -1.63
CA GLN A 233 -16.53 -5.27 -1.32
C GLN A 233 -15.83 -6.58 -1.03
N HIS A 234 -14.54 -6.64 -1.36
CA HIS A 234 -13.66 -7.77 -1.15
C HIS A 234 -12.34 -7.26 -0.61
N ARG A 235 -12.05 -7.58 0.65
CA ARG A 235 -10.80 -7.25 1.37
C ARG A 235 -10.51 -5.75 1.54
N CYS A 236 -11.47 -4.89 1.25
CA CYS A 236 -11.40 -3.45 1.50
C CYS A 236 -12.81 -2.86 1.71
N PHE A 237 -12.88 -1.60 2.12
CA PHE A 237 -14.13 -0.85 2.22
C PHE A 237 -13.90 0.62 1.84
N PRO A 238 -14.79 1.23 1.01
CA PRO A 238 -14.69 2.63 0.65
C PRO A 238 -15.31 3.54 1.72
N VAL A 239 -14.59 4.59 2.11
CA VAL A 239 -15.06 5.64 3.02
C VAL A 239 -14.81 7.03 2.42
N LEU A 240 -15.64 8.02 2.76
CA LEU A 240 -15.40 9.41 2.40
C LEU A 240 -14.12 9.89 3.09
N ALA A 241 -13.21 10.53 2.34
CA ALA A 241 -11.88 10.88 2.84
C ALA A 241 -11.62 12.40 2.94
N GLY A 242 -12.54 13.22 2.39
CA GLY A 242 -12.48 14.67 2.57
C GLY A 242 -12.85 15.10 3.99
N PRO A 243 -12.73 16.40 4.33
CA PRO A 243 -13.26 16.95 5.58
C PRO A 243 -14.75 16.64 5.75
N ALA A 244 -15.23 16.71 7.00
CA ALA A 244 -16.65 16.50 7.29
C ALA A 244 -17.53 17.44 6.43
N GLY A 245 -18.46 16.84 5.68
CA GLY A 245 -19.34 17.55 4.74
C GLY A 245 -18.86 17.52 3.28
N GLU A 246 -17.57 17.29 3.02
CA GLU A 246 -17.01 17.16 1.67
C GLU A 246 -17.10 15.73 1.16
N ARG A 247 -17.60 15.56 -0.06
CA ARG A 247 -17.91 14.23 -0.62
C ARG A 247 -17.22 13.96 -1.96
N ASN A 248 -16.23 14.75 -2.31
CA ASN A 248 -15.49 14.62 -3.56
C ASN A 248 -14.31 13.65 -3.47
N LEU A 249 -13.92 13.19 -2.27
CA LEU A 249 -12.81 12.25 -2.04
C LEU A 249 -13.28 10.98 -1.35
N LEU A 250 -12.76 9.85 -1.82
CA LEU A 250 -13.03 8.52 -1.29
C LEU A 250 -11.71 7.79 -1.06
N LEU A 251 -11.59 7.07 0.05
CA LEU A 251 -10.49 6.15 0.33
C LEU A 251 -11.03 4.73 0.36
N ILE A 252 -10.57 3.87 -0.55
CA ILE A 252 -10.81 2.43 -0.54
C ILE A 252 -9.72 1.80 0.33
N SER A 253 -10.07 1.57 1.59
CA SER A 253 -9.14 1.14 2.64
C SER A 253 -9.20 -0.36 2.89
N PRO A 254 -8.07 -1.06 3.07
CA PRO A 254 -8.04 -2.46 3.48
C PRO A 254 -8.31 -2.66 4.99
N ILE A 255 -8.40 -1.57 5.77
CA ILE A 255 -8.76 -1.57 7.19
C ILE A 255 -10.10 -0.87 7.42
N ILE A 256 -10.72 -1.16 8.57
CA ILE A 256 -12.00 -0.57 8.95
C ILE A 256 -11.79 0.90 9.32
N LEU A 257 -12.43 1.79 8.58
CA LEU A 257 -12.51 3.23 8.84
C LEU A 257 -13.98 3.67 8.84
N TYR A 258 -14.23 4.83 9.41
CA TYR A 258 -15.47 5.57 9.24
C TYR A 258 -15.27 6.68 8.20
N ASP A 259 -16.37 7.26 7.72
CA ASP A 259 -16.29 8.45 6.87
C ASP A 259 -15.61 9.61 7.59
N HIS A 260 -14.88 10.40 6.82
CA HIS A 260 -14.08 11.53 7.28
C HIS A 260 -13.06 11.15 8.36
N PRO A 261 -12.22 10.12 8.12
CA PRO A 261 -11.21 9.71 9.09
C PRO A 261 -10.25 10.86 9.40
N GLU A 262 -9.80 10.93 10.65
CA GLU A 262 -8.84 11.92 11.13
C GLU A 262 -7.62 11.22 11.72
N ILE A 263 -6.44 11.77 11.46
CA ILE A 263 -5.23 11.38 12.18
C ILE A 263 -5.26 12.08 13.52
N ALA A 264 -5.13 11.32 14.61
CA ALA A 264 -5.02 11.89 15.95
C ALA A 264 -3.84 12.87 16.03
N GLU A 265 -4.02 14.03 16.68
CA GLU A 265 -3.00 15.09 16.79
C GLU A 265 -1.67 14.60 17.38
N GLN A 266 -1.69 13.55 18.20
CA GLN A 266 -0.51 12.94 18.80
C GLN A 266 0.36 12.15 17.80
N SER A 267 -0.14 11.90 16.58
CA SER A 267 0.56 11.19 15.50
C SER A 267 1.17 12.13 14.46
N GLY A 268 1.17 13.45 14.71
CA GLY A 268 1.65 14.48 13.77
C GLY A 268 3.17 14.55 13.56
N GLY A 269 3.95 13.68 14.19
CA GLY A 269 5.36 13.48 13.83
C GLY A 269 5.44 12.54 12.64
N ALA A 270 6.06 12.96 11.54
CA ALA A 270 6.51 12.02 10.54
C ALA A 270 7.54 11.11 11.22
N LEU A 271 7.13 9.93 11.67
CA LEU A 271 8.01 8.86 12.16
C LEU A 271 8.87 8.27 11.01
N TYR A 272 8.93 8.98 9.88
CA TYR A 272 9.49 8.62 8.60
C TYR A 272 10.64 9.57 8.26
N ASP A 273 11.66 9.62 9.11
CA ASP A 273 12.96 10.06 8.65
C ASP A 273 13.80 8.80 8.39
N SER A 274 13.93 8.45 7.11
CA SER A 274 14.75 7.33 6.62
C SER A 274 16.25 7.54 6.82
N THR A 275 16.64 8.52 7.65
CA THR A 275 18.00 8.68 8.19
C THR A 275 18.08 8.71 9.73
N GLU A 276 16.95 8.69 10.46
CA GLU A 276 16.90 8.78 11.94
C GLU A 276 16.30 7.55 12.65
N ILE A 277 16.11 6.42 11.95
CA ILE A 277 15.68 5.15 12.58
C ILE A 277 16.69 4.64 13.64
N ASP A 278 17.88 5.24 13.73
CA ASP A 278 18.84 4.97 14.81
C ASP A 278 18.54 5.71 16.13
N GLU A 279 17.74 6.79 16.15
CA GLU A 279 17.42 7.51 17.40
C GLU A 279 16.21 6.92 18.16
N ILE A 280 15.30 6.20 17.48
CA ILE A 280 14.21 5.45 18.13
C ILE A 280 14.74 4.23 18.92
N LEU A 281 16.00 3.85 18.75
CA LEU A 281 16.67 2.78 19.52
C LEU A 281 17.44 3.26 20.76
N THR A 282 17.47 4.56 21.08
CA THR A 282 18.22 5.05 22.25
C THR A 282 17.34 5.57 23.42
N LEU A 283 16.02 5.64 23.27
CA LEU A 283 15.11 6.15 24.31
C LEU A 283 13.97 5.20 24.69
N ARG A 284 14.29 3.99 25.19
CA ARG A 284 13.60 3.30 26.31
C ARG A 284 14.20 1.92 26.63
N VAL A 285 15.44 1.90 27.12
CA VAL A 285 15.95 0.84 28.02
C VAL A 285 16.14 1.40 29.43
N MET A 286 15.11 2.07 29.95
CA MET A 286 15.03 2.42 31.37
C MET A 286 13.61 2.18 31.89
N THR A 287 13.31 0.92 32.14
CA THR A 287 12.58 0.43 33.33
C THR A 287 12.81 -1.08 33.43
N MET A 288 14.04 -1.47 33.78
CA MET A 288 14.21 -2.64 34.63
C MET A 288 14.18 -2.11 36.06
N THR A 289 13.05 -2.29 36.73
CA THR A 289 13.02 -2.38 38.19
C THR A 289 12.88 -3.86 38.51
N ASP A 290 13.93 -4.39 39.16
CA ASP A 290 14.13 -5.69 39.82
C ASP A 290 13.51 -6.96 39.21
#